data_AF-A0A6N3UHT5-F1
#
_entry.id   AF-A0A6N3UHT5-F1
#
_cell.length_a   1.000
_cell.length_b   1.000
_cell.length_c   1.000
_cell.angle_alpha   90.00
_cell.angle_beta   90.00
_cell.angle_gamma   90.00
#
_symmetry.space_group_name_H-M   'P 1'
#
loop_
_entity.id
_entity.type
_entity.pdbx_description
1 polymer ?
#
loop_
_entity_poly.entity_id
_entity_poly.type
_entity_poly.pdbx_seq_one_letter_code
_entity_poly.pdbx_strand_id
1 'polypeptide(L)' 'MSEKHEQSATVTAADIERSIQALNKMAERLWGDGREAEAKALLDALDALNRALDRIRIGESRRVKTLH' A
#
# COMPACT_ATOMS: atom_id res chain seq x y z
N MET A 1 26.07 -19.21 16.09
CA MET A 1 25.60 -17.80 16.00
C MET A 1 24.36 -17.83 15.13
N SER A 2 23.18 -17.79 15.74
CA SER A 2 21.90 -17.82 15.02
C SER A 2 21.56 -16.41 14.57
N GLU A 3 22.08 -15.99 13.42
CA GLU A 3 21.56 -14.81 12.72
C GLU A 3 20.20 -15.19 12.13
N LYS A 4 19.17 -15.12 12.98
CA LYS A 4 17.80 -14.93 12.52
C LYS A 4 17.78 -13.59 11.80
N HIS A 5 18.16 -13.60 10.53
CA HIS A 5 17.78 -12.55 9.60
C HIS A 5 16.28 -12.47 9.67
N GLU A 6 15.80 -11.48 10.42
CA GLU A 6 14.47 -10.94 10.23
C GLU A 6 14.37 -10.70 8.74
N GLN A 7 13.65 -11.58 8.06
CA GLN A 7 13.10 -11.32 6.74
C GLN A 7 12.13 -10.16 6.96
N SER A 8 12.71 -8.96 7.10
CA SER A 8 12.05 -7.70 6.83
C SER A 8 11.68 -7.81 5.37
N ALA A 9 10.56 -8.46 5.10
CA ALA A 9 9.99 -8.57 3.77
C ALA A 9 9.86 -7.12 3.30
N THR A 10 10.78 -6.68 2.46
CA THR A 10 10.82 -5.33 1.94
C THR A 10 9.53 -5.16 1.15
N VAL A 11 8.54 -4.51 1.75
CA VAL A 11 7.26 -4.24 1.12
C VAL A 11 7.55 -3.43 -0.13
N THR A 12 7.28 -4.02 -1.29
CA THR A 12 7.55 -3.38 -2.57
C THR A 12 6.38 -2.50 -3.01
N ALA A 13 6.61 -1.62 -3.97
CA ALA A 13 5.55 -0.85 -4.62
C ALA A 13 4.44 -1.77 -5.16
N ALA A 14 4.82 -2.91 -5.76
CA ALA A 14 3.89 -3.89 -6.31
C ALA A 14 3.01 -4.55 -5.23
N ASP A 15 3.57 -4.81 -4.04
CA ASP A 15 2.80 -5.37 -2.92
C ASP A 15 1.75 -4.39 -2.40
N ILE A 16 2.12 -3.10 -2.33
CA ILE A 16 1.20 -2.03 -1.93
C ILE A 16 0.11 -1.82 -2.99
N GLU A 17 0.47 -1.80 -4.27
CA GLU A 17 -0.50 -1.70 -5.38
C GLU A 17 -1.52 -2.84 -5.35
N ARG A 18 -1.07 -4.08 -5.12
CA ARG A 18 -1.97 -5.24 -4.97
C ARG A 18 -2.92 -5.06 -3.79
N SER A 19 -2.41 -4.57 -2.67
CA SER A 19 -3.20 -4.33 -1.46
C SER A 19 -4.26 -3.23 -1.68
N ILE A 20 -3.88 -2.14 -2.36
CA ILE A 20 -4.81 -1.05 -2.74
C ILE A 20 -5.95 -1.59 -3.61
N GLN A 21 -5.64 -2.40 -4.64
CA GLN A 21 -6.68 -2.97 -5.51
C GLN A 21 -7.66 -3.88 -4.75
N ALA A 22 -7.15 -4.69 -3.82
CA ALA A 22 -8.00 -5.58 -3.02
C ALA A 22 -8.92 -4.79 -2.09
N LEU A 23 -8.39 -3.75 -1.42
CA LEU A 23 -9.16 -2.91 -0.50
C LEU A 23 -10.21 -2.05 -1.22
N ASN A 24 -9.92 -1.54 -2.42
CA ASN A 24 -10.90 -0.82 -3.24
C ASN A 24 -12.11 -1.70 -3.57
N LYS A 25 -11.88 -2.94 -4.03
CA LYS A 25 -12.97 -3.88 -4.35
C LYS A 25 -13.83 -4.20 -3.12
N MET A 26 -13.20 -4.32 -1.95
CA MET A 26 -13.94 -4.53 -0.69
C MET A 26 -14.74 -3.29 -0.30
N ALA A 27 -14.19 -2.08 -0.46
CA ALA A 27 -14.90 -0.84 -0.19
C ALA A 27 -16.11 -0.65 -1.10
N GLU A 28 -15.97 -0.92 -2.40
CA GLU A 28 -17.07 -0.90 -3.38
C GLU A 28 -18.20 -1.87 -2.99
N ARG A 29 -17.83 -3.09 -2.57
CA ARG A 29 -18.81 -4.07 -2.10
C ARG A 29 -19.55 -3.58 -0.84
N LEU A 30 -18.83 -3.07 0.15
CA LEU A 30 -19.42 -2.58 1.39
C LEU A 30 -20.33 -1.37 1.16
N TRP A 31 -19.99 -0.51 0.20
CA TRP A 31 -20.88 0.57 -0.26
C TRP A 31 -22.19 0.03 -0.80
N GLY A 32 -22.15 -1.03 -1.63
CA GLY A 32 -23.36 -1.71 -2.12
C GLY A 32 -24.19 -2.39 -1.03
N ASP A 33 -23.53 -2.88 0.03
CA ASP A 33 -24.16 -3.54 1.18
C ASP A 33 -24.70 -2.54 2.23
N GLY A 34 -24.57 -1.22 2.02
CA GLY A 34 -25.00 -0.18 2.98
C GLY A 34 -24.13 -0.08 4.24
N ARG A 35 -22.94 -0.69 4.22
CA ARG A 35 -21.98 -0.74 5.35
C ARG A 35 -21.01 0.44 5.30
N GLU A 36 -21.57 1.65 5.30
CA GLU A 36 -20.82 2.88 5.06
C GLU A 36 -19.66 3.10 6.05
N ALA A 37 -19.84 2.74 7.33
CA ALA A 37 -18.80 2.89 8.35
C ALA A 37 -17.55 2.04 8.02
N GLU A 38 -17.76 0.82 7.52
CA GLU A 38 -16.68 -0.09 7.17
C GLU A 38 -16.05 0.27 5.83
N ALA A 39 -16.87 0.70 4.86
CA ALA A 39 -16.37 1.27 3.62
C ALA A 39 -15.46 2.49 3.90
N LYS A 40 -15.85 3.36 4.83
CA LYS A 40 -15.04 4.52 5.25
C LYS A 40 -13.72 4.10 5.88
N ALA A 41 -13.72 3.10 6.77
CA ALA A 41 -12.50 2.56 7.35
C ALA A 41 -11.54 1.99 6.29
N LEU A 42 -12.07 1.35 5.25
CA LEU A 42 -11.26 0.88 4.12
C LEU A 42 -10.70 2.03 3.29
N LEU A 43 -11.46 3.11 3.06
CA LEU A 43 -10.98 4.29 2.36
C LEU A 43 -9.85 5.00 3.12
N ASP A 44 -9.93 5.08 4.45
CA ASP A 44 -8.84 5.61 5.28
C ASP A 44 -7.57 4.75 5.18
N ALA A 45 -7.72 3.42 5.18
CA ALA A 45 -6.60 2.50 4.97
C ALA A 45 -5.98 2.63 3.55
N LEU A 46 -6.82 2.83 2.54
CA LEU A 46 -6.40 3.08 1.15
C LEU A 46 -5.61 4.37 1.03
N ASP A 47 -6.02 5.45 1.69
CA ASP A 47 -5.27 6.72 1.69
C ASP A 47 -3.88 6.53 2.31
N ALA A 48 -3.78 5.81 3.43
CA ALA A 48 -2.50 5.50 4.06
C ALA A 48 -1.56 4.70 3.12
N LEU A 49 -2.09 3.70 2.40
CA LEU A 49 -1.32 2.90 1.45
C LEU A 49 -0.88 3.71 0.22
N ASN A 50 -1.74 4.59 -0.31
CA ASN A 50 -1.37 5.48 -1.42
C ASN A 50 -0.23 6.41 -1.03
N ARG A 51 -0.25 6.96 0.19
CA ARG A 51 0.87 7.77 0.72
C ARG A 51 2.16 6.95 0.88
N ALA A 52 2.05 5.69 1.31
CA ALA A 52 3.21 4.81 1.39
C ALA A 52 3.81 4.50 0.01
N LEU A 53 2.97 4.24 -0.98
CA LEU A 53 3.38 3.98 -2.36
C LEU A 53 4.06 5.20 -3.00
N ASP A 54 3.51 6.39 -2.77
CA ASP A 54 4.08 7.65 -3.27
C ASP A 54 5.50 7.87 -2.72
N ARG A 55 5.71 7.65 -1.42
CA ARG A 55 7.04 7.76 -0.79
C ARG A 55 8.07 6.82 -1.42
N ILE A 56 7.67 5.58 -1.73
CA ILE A 56 8.54 4.60 -2.38
C ILE A 56 8.91 5.07 -3.78
N ARG A 57 7.91 5.47 -4.58
CA ARG A 57 8.11 5.96 -5.96
C ARG A 57 8.98 7.22 -6.04
N ILE A 58 8.81 8.16 -5.10
CA ILE A 58 9.69 9.35 -5.00
C ILE A 58 11.12 8.95 -4.68
N GLY A 59 11.32 8.01 -3.74
CA GLY A 59 12.65 7.48 -3.40
C GLY A 59 13.34 6.82 -4.60
N GLU A 60 12.60 6.02 -5.36
CA GLU A 60 13.08 5.40 -6.60
C GLU A 60 13.40 6.45 -7.68
N SER A 61 12.52 7.43 -7.87
CA SER A 61 12.72 8.51 -8.87
C SER A 61 13.97 9.36 -8.58
N ARG A 62 14.29 9.59 -7.29
CA ARG A 62 15.53 10.29 -6.88
C ARG A 62 16.79 9.47 -7.16
N ARG A 63 16.72 8.13 -6.99
CA ARG A 63 17.83 7.23 -7.35
C ARG A 63 18.09 7.26 -8.86
N VAL A 64 17.06 7.22 -9.68
CA VAL A 64 17.21 7.29 -11.14
C VAL A 64 17.87 8.62 -11.57
N LYS A 65 17.47 9.76 -10.98
CA LYS A 65 18.04 11.07 -11.29
C LYS A 65 19.52 11.25 -10.89
N THR A 66 20.03 10.45 -9.96
CA THR A 66 21.42 10.54 -9.48
C THR A 66 22.38 9.60 -10.21
N LEU A 67 21.88 8.79 -11.15
CA LEU A 67 22.65 7.79 -11.90
C LEU A 67 22.95 8.22 -13.36
N HIS A 68 22.79 9.50 -13.71
CA HIS A 68 23.05 10.06 -15.04
C HIS A 68 24.23 11.05 -15.04
#